data_AF-A0A3B9LFK3-F1
#
_entry.id   AF-A0A3B9LFK3-F1
#
_cell.length_a   1.000
_cell.length_b   1.000
_cell.length_c   1.000
_cell.angle_alpha   90.00
_cell.angle_beta   90.00
_cell.angle_gamma   90.00
#
_symmetry.space_group_name_H-M   'P 1'
#
loop_
_entity.id
_entity.type
_entity.pdbx_description
1 polymer ?
#
loop_
_entity_poly.entity_id
_entity_poly.type
_entity_poly.pdbx_seq_one_letter_code
_entity_poly.pdbx_strand_id
1 'polypeptide(L)'
;VRALYRSVEGAEDEESVGALAMTERGIKNVDVVIGITASGRTPFVLGALARAKSRNAKTILLTCNPERSVKVDVDLAIHLAVGPEILTGSTRLKAGTATKVALNI
;
A
#
# COMPACT_ATOMS: atom_id res chain seq x y z
N VAL A 1 -12.10 -10.47 7.63
CA VAL A 1 -11.99 -10.00 9.03
C VAL A 1 -10.85 -10.67 9.81
N ARG A 2 -10.43 -11.92 9.47
CA ARG A 2 -9.38 -12.66 10.21
C ARG A 2 -8.06 -11.90 10.42
N ALA A 3 -7.57 -11.21 9.37
CA ALA A 3 -6.32 -10.44 9.40
C ALA A 3 -6.28 -9.27 10.40
N LEU A 4 -7.44 -8.85 10.93
CA LEU A 4 -7.51 -7.75 11.91
C LEU A 4 -7.03 -8.16 13.31
N TYR A 5 -7.27 -9.42 13.71
CA TYR A 5 -6.96 -9.92 15.06
C TYR A 5 -5.98 -11.10 15.05
N ARG A 6 -5.63 -11.63 13.88
CA ARG A 6 -4.63 -12.69 13.73
C ARG A 6 -3.87 -12.51 12.42
N SER A 7 -2.55 -12.63 12.48
CA SER A 7 -1.74 -12.65 11.26
C SER A 7 -2.21 -13.74 10.29
N VAL A 8 -2.34 -13.39 9.02
CA VAL A 8 -2.61 -14.33 7.93
C VAL A 8 -1.40 -14.27 7.02
N GLU A 9 -0.45 -15.17 7.28
CA GLU A 9 0.76 -15.30 6.47
C GLU A 9 0.40 -15.56 5.00
N GLY A 10 1.18 -14.97 4.09
CA GLY A 10 0.99 -15.13 2.65
C GLY A 10 -0.12 -14.27 2.03
N ALA A 11 -0.98 -13.63 2.82
CA ALA A 11 -2.09 -12.84 2.29
C ALA A 11 -1.65 -11.63 1.44
N GLU A 12 -0.40 -11.20 1.59
CA GLU A 12 0.15 -10.03 0.90
C GLU A 12 0.89 -10.36 -0.40
N ASP A 13 1.11 -11.64 -0.71
CA ASP A 13 2.04 -12.10 -1.75
C ASP A 13 1.42 -12.18 -3.15
N GLU A 14 0.10 -12.00 -3.29
CA GLU A 14 -0.61 -12.13 -4.57
C GLU A 14 -1.18 -10.80 -5.07
N GLU A 15 -0.72 -10.35 -6.25
CA GLU A 15 -1.26 -9.14 -6.93
C GLU A 15 -2.72 -9.33 -7.35
N SER A 16 -3.07 -10.53 -7.81
CA SER A 16 -4.42 -10.90 -8.26
C SER A 16 -5.47 -10.69 -7.16
N VAL A 17 -5.13 -11.00 -5.91
CA VAL A 17 -6.02 -10.84 -4.75
C VAL A 17 -6.26 -9.36 -4.46
N GLY A 18 -5.23 -8.52 -4.58
CA GLY A 18 -5.36 -7.06 -4.48
C GLY A 18 -6.24 -6.47 -5.58
N ALA A 19 -6.06 -6.91 -6.82
CA ALA A 19 -6.89 -6.49 -7.94
C ALA A 19 -8.35 -6.96 -7.80
N LEU A 20 -8.57 -8.18 -7.35
CA LEU A 20 -9.91 -8.70 -7.07
C LEU A 20 -10.61 -7.87 -5.99
N ALA A 21 -9.90 -7.52 -4.91
CA ALA A 21 -10.42 -6.69 -3.83
C ALA A 21 -10.94 -5.32 -4.31
N MET A 22 -10.30 -4.70 -5.30
CA MET A 22 -10.78 -3.46 -5.93
C MET A 22 -11.98 -3.69 -6.84
N THR A 23 -12.01 -4.83 -7.53
CA THR A 23 -13.11 -5.23 -8.40
C THR A 23 -14.40 -5.44 -7.60
N GLU A 24 -14.33 -6.22 -6.54
CA GLU A 24 -15.47 -6.56 -5.65
C GLU A 24 -16.03 -5.35 -4.91
N ARG A 25 -15.16 -4.41 -4.53
CA ARG A 25 -15.57 -3.13 -3.92
C ARG A 25 -16.21 -2.16 -4.90
N GLY A 26 -16.21 -2.50 -6.20
CA GLY A 26 -16.83 -1.65 -7.21
C GLY A 26 -16.13 -0.31 -7.39
N ILE A 27 -14.81 -0.24 -7.18
CA ILE A 27 -14.00 0.98 -7.37
C ILE A 27 -14.24 1.55 -8.76
N LYS A 28 -14.40 2.88 -8.86
CA LYS A 28 -14.70 3.67 -10.06
C LYS A 28 -13.82 4.92 -10.12
N ASN A 29 -13.97 5.66 -11.21
CA ASN A 29 -13.22 6.89 -11.49
C ASN A 29 -13.45 8.06 -10.50
N VAL A 30 -14.50 7.99 -9.69
CA VAL A 30 -14.79 8.99 -8.64
C VAL A 30 -14.05 8.70 -7.34
N ASP A 31 -13.44 7.52 -7.22
CA ASP A 31 -12.76 7.08 -6.01
C ASP A 31 -11.28 7.44 -6.00
N VAL A 32 -10.73 7.53 -4.79
CA VAL A 32 -9.28 7.60 -4.53
C VAL A 32 -8.86 6.32 -3.82
N VAL A 33 -7.83 5.66 -4.33
CA VAL A 33 -7.25 4.45 -3.73
C VAL A 33 -5.84 4.78 -3.24
N ILE A 34 -5.65 4.65 -1.93
CA ILE A 34 -4.35 4.83 -1.27
C ILE A 34 -3.79 3.46 -0.92
N GLY A 35 -2.72 3.06 -1.60
CA GLY A 35 -1.99 1.83 -1.34
C GLY A 35 -0.89 2.06 -0.32
N ILE A 36 -0.92 1.33 0.80
CA ILE A 36 0.02 1.50 1.91
C ILE A 36 0.97 0.30 1.92
N THR A 37 2.27 0.55 1.74
CA THR A 37 3.31 -0.48 1.92
C THR A 37 4.61 0.16 2.39
N ALA A 38 5.06 -0.21 3.59
CA ALA A 38 6.33 0.30 4.13
C ALA A 38 7.52 -0.01 3.19
N SER A 39 7.49 -1.16 2.51
CA SER A 39 8.57 -1.62 1.63
C SER A 39 8.50 -1.06 0.21
N GLY A 40 7.32 -0.62 -0.23
CA GLY A 40 7.09 -0.17 -1.61
C GLY A 40 6.94 -1.32 -2.62
N ARG A 41 6.87 -2.58 -2.17
CA ARG A 41 6.89 -3.76 -3.06
C ARG A 41 5.85 -4.83 -2.74
N THR A 42 4.94 -4.60 -1.80
CA THR A 42 3.95 -5.60 -1.37
C THR A 42 2.99 -5.94 -2.53
N PRO A 43 3.01 -7.17 -3.08
CA PRO A 43 2.26 -7.53 -4.28
C PRO A 43 0.77 -7.22 -4.21
N PHE A 44 0.10 -7.55 -3.10
CA PHE A 44 -1.31 -7.22 -2.90
C PHE A 44 -1.61 -5.72 -3.11
N VAL A 45 -0.74 -4.85 -2.60
CA VAL A 45 -0.91 -3.39 -2.71
C VAL A 45 -0.68 -2.92 -4.15
N LEU A 46 0.36 -3.46 -4.82
CA LEU A 46 0.66 -3.10 -6.21
C LEU A 46 -0.46 -3.54 -7.16
N GLY A 47 -0.98 -4.76 -7.00
CA GLY A 47 -2.11 -5.26 -7.78
C GLY A 47 -3.40 -4.46 -7.56
N ALA A 48 -3.67 -4.04 -6.32
CA ALA A 48 -4.79 -3.16 -6.01
C ALA A 48 -4.64 -1.79 -6.71
N LEU A 49 -3.47 -1.16 -6.63
CA LEU A 49 -3.21 0.13 -7.28
C LEU A 49 -3.31 0.04 -8.81
N ALA A 50 -2.73 -0.99 -9.43
CA ALA A 50 -2.83 -1.21 -10.87
C ALA A 50 -4.30 -1.36 -11.31
N ARG A 51 -5.10 -2.13 -10.56
CA ARG A 51 -6.52 -2.28 -10.85
C ARG A 51 -7.30 -0.98 -10.70
N ALA A 52 -7.05 -0.22 -9.63
CA ALA A 52 -7.67 1.09 -9.42
C ALA A 52 -7.36 2.04 -10.57
N LYS A 53 -6.08 2.13 -10.97
CA LYS A 53 -5.62 2.95 -12.11
C LYS A 53 -6.31 2.55 -13.41
N SER A 54 -6.41 1.24 -13.71
CA SER A 54 -7.12 0.75 -14.92
C SER A 54 -8.60 1.11 -14.96
N ARG A 55 -9.20 1.47 -13.82
CA ARG A 55 -10.58 1.96 -13.70
C ARG A 55 -10.69 3.48 -13.67
N ASN A 56 -9.60 4.18 -13.94
CA ASN A 56 -9.47 5.64 -13.87
C ASN A 56 -9.71 6.23 -12.48
N ALA A 57 -9.62 5.42 -11.41
CA ALA A 57 -9.60 5.94 -10.04
C ALA A 57 -8.29 6.69 -9.80
N LYS A 58 -8.30 7.68 -8.92
CA LYS A 58 -7.06 8.33 -8.49
C LYS A 58 -6.25 7.39 -7.62
N THR A 59 -4.96 7.27 -7.86
CA THR A 59 -4.10 6.32 -7.14
C THR A 59 -2.94 7.01 -6.44
N ILE A 60 -2.75 6.66 -5.16
CA ILE A 60 -1.67 7.16 -4.32
C ILE A 60 -0.91 5.97 -3.74
N LEU A 61 0.41 5.94 -3.91
CA LEU A 61 1.29 5.03 -3.18
C LEU A 61 1.86 5.76 -1.95
N LEU A 62 1.65 5.20 -0.76
CA LEU A 62 2.30 5.64 0.47
C LEU A 62 3.30 4.59 0.93
N THR A 63 4.58 4.96 0.97
CA THR A 63 5.68 4.06 1.33
C THR A 63 6.70 4.71 2.25
N CYS A 64 7.48 3.89 2.95
CA CYS A 64 8.57 4.34 3.82
C CYS A 64 9.97 4.07 3.22
N ASN A 65 10.01 3.69 1.93
CA ASN A 65 11.25 3.36 1.22
C ASN A 65 11.50 4.37 0.08
N PRO A 66 12.24 5.47 0.33
CA PRO A 66 12.51 6.50 -0.67
C PRO A 66 13.47 6.04 -1.78
N GLU A 67 14.34 5.08 -1.50
CA GLU A 67 15.31 4.57 -2.49
C GLU A 67 14.66 3.64 -3.53
N ARG A 68 13.42 3.23 -3.28
CA ARG A 68 12.73 2.28 -4.15
C ARG A 68 12.02 3.01 -5.28
N SER A 69 12.43 2.69 -6.51
CA SER A 69 11.67 3.07 -7.71
C SER A 69 10.25 2.49 -7.64
N VAL A 70 9.28 3.34 -7.91
CA VAL A 70 7.87 2.97 -7.98
C VAL A 70 7.65 2.09 -9.21
N LYS A 71 7.24 0.83 -9.00
CA LYS A 71 7.06 -0.16 -10.07
C LYS A 71 5.64 -0.23 -10.63
N VAL A 72 4.73 0.59 -10.12
CA VAL A 72 3.32 0.64 -10.54
C VAL A 72 2.98 2.07 -10.94
N ASP A 73 2.23 2.25 -12.03
CA ASP A 73 1.78 3.58 -12.44
C ASP A 73 0.76 4.13 -11.43
N VAL A 74 1.13 5.23 -10.77
CA VAL A 74 0.32 5.93 -9.77
C VAL A 74 0.31 7.43 -10.04
N ASP A 75 -0.78 8.11 -9.68
CA ASP A 75 -0.87 9.56 -9.85
C ASP A 75 0.03 10.33 -8.88
N LEU A 76 0.24 9.78 -7.68
CA LEU A 76 1.11 10.36 -6.65
C LEU A 76 1.83 9.27 -5.86
N ALA A 77 3.12 9.48 -5.61
CA ALA A 77 3.90 8.66 -4.69
C ALA A 77 4.37 9.52 -3.50
N ILE A 78 4.05 9.08 -2.29
CA ILE A 78 4.44 9.70 -1.03
C ILE A 78 5.48 8.79 -0.36
N HIS A 79 6.71 9.28 -0.26
CA HIS A 79 7.82 8.58 0.39
C HIS A 79 8.11 9.19 1.76
N LEU A 80 7.74 8.48 2.82
CA LEU A 80 8.04 8.85 4.21
C LEU A 80 9.44 8.34 4.57
N ALA A 81 10.45 9.21 4.47
CA ALA A 81 11.85 8.86 4.75
C ALA A 81 12.12 8.69 6.26
N VAL A 82 11.66 7.60 6.87
CA VAL A 82 11.79 7.33 8.31
C VAL A 82 13.15 6.72 8.70
N GLY A 83 13.96 6.33 7.73
CA GLY A 83 15.23 5.62 7.93
C GLY A 83 15.09 4.19 8.48
N PRO A 84 16.20 3.47 8.74
CA PRO A 84 16.19 2.07 9.18
C PRO A 84 15.49 1.87 10.53
N GLU A 85 14.74 0.78 10.68
CA GLU A 85 14.09 0.43 11.95
C GLU A 85 15.11 0.02 13.02
N ILE A 86 14.81 0.30 14.29
CA ILE A 86 15.67 -0.13 15.42
C ILE A 86 15.75 -1.66 15.52
N LEU A 87 14.64 -2.33 15.22
CA LEU A 87 14.59 -3.77 14.95
C LEU A 87 14.45 -3.95 13.45
N THR A 88 15.52 -4.42 12.79
CA THR A 88 15.59 -4.55 11.33
C THR A 88 14.35 -5.23 10.77
N GLY A 89 13.68 -4.56 9.82
CA GLY A 89 12.49 -5.07 9.15
C GLY A 89 11.19 -4.96 9.94
N SER A 90 11.21 -4.52 11.21
CA SER A 90 9.99 -4.35 12.02
C SER A 90 9.24 -3.06 11.70
N THR A 91 8.66 -3.02 10.50
CA THR A 91 7.93 -1.85 9.95
C THR A 91 6.70 -1.44 10.74
N ARG A 92 6.24 -2.25 11.71
CA ARG A 92 5.22 -1.88 12.69
C ARG A 92 5.64 -0.74 13.63
N LEU A 93 6.93 -0.40 13.67
CA LEU A 93 7.50 0.63 14.53
C LEU A 93 7.45 2.03 13.88
N LYS A 94 8.58 2.55 13.36
CA LYS A 94 8.63 3.91 12.81
C LYS A 94 7.77 4.06 11.57
N ALA A 95 7.86 3.12 10.63
CA ALA A 95 7.07 3.17 9.39
C ALA A 95 5.56 3.16 9.66
N GLY A 96 5.09 2.30 10.57
CA GLY A 96 3.70 2.26 11.00
C GLY A 96 3.25 3.55 11.70
N THR A 97 4.10 4.11 12.55
CA THR A 97 3.83 5.39 13.24
C THR A 97 3.74 6.56 12.26
N ALA A 98 4.69 6.68 11.34
CA ALA A 98 4.69 7.73 10.33
C ALA A 98 3.49 7.60 9.39
N THR A 99 3.14 6.38 8.98
CA THR A 99 1.93 6.10 8.19
C THR A 99 0.68 6.58 8.91
N LYS A 100 0.55 6.29 10.21
CA LYS A 100 -0.56 6.79 11.03
C LYS A 100 -0.62 8.31 11.04
N VAL A 101 0.49 8.98 11.32
CA VAL A 101 0.54 10.45 11.36
C VAL A 101 0.15 11.04 10.01
N ALA A 102 0.75 10.56 8.92
CA ALA A 102 0.50 11.06 7.56
C ALA A 102 -0.95 10.91 7.10
N LEU A 103 -1.65 9.84 7.53
CA LEU A 103 -3.05 9.63 7.18
C LEU A 103 -4.05 10.42 8.05
N ASN A 104 -3.61 11.00 9.18
CA ASN A 104 -4.47 11.73 10.12
C ASN A 104 -4.32 13.25 10.06
N ILE A 105 -3.37 13.76 9.27
CA ILE A 105 -3.17 15.21 9.04
C ILE A 105 -3.88 15.64 7.76
#